data_AF-A0A1M6Z408-F1
#
_entry.id   AF-A0A1M6Z408-F1
#
_cell.length_a   1.000
_cell.length_b   1.000
_cell.length_c   1.000
_cell.angle_alpha   90.00
_cell.angle_beta   90.00
_cell.angle_gamma   90.00
#
_symmetry.space_group_name_H-M   'P 1'
#
loop_
_entity.id
_entity.type
_entity.pdbx_description
1 polymer ?
#
loop_
_entity_poly.entity_id
_entity_poly.type
_entity_poly.pdbx_seq_one_letter_code
_entity_poly.pdbx_strand_id
1 'polypeptide(L)'
;MIFLTVLVNLFTSKKEYVDKAVSSLTDPEEIEKKKRLATRFWNALDSNDIWMFLIMLFITTLVCWYYYIPYNRKAGRHYHPLHCALFGLGAVLLSGIATYLFCLGIVKVSYDTSLVMKVCFMNAIYSLLWVFVCSFIFCNYSSTNAYRWFKIR
;
A
#
# COMPACT_ATOMS: atom_id res chain seq x y z
N MET A 1 -1.56 -0.42 -16.06
CA MET A 1 -1.43 -0.19 -14.61
C MET A 1 -2.48 -1.07 -13.94
N ILE A 2 -2.10 -2.02 -13.09
CA ILE A 2 -3.08 -2.85 -12.36
C ILE A 2 -3.56 -1.99 -11.19
N PHE A 3 -4.79 -1.50 -11.25
CA PHE A 3 -5.40 -0.65 -10.22
C PHE A 3 -5.49 -1.40 -8.89
N LEU A 4 -5.33 -0.68 -7.77
CA LEU A 4 -5.27 -1.29 -6.43
C LEU A 4 -6.57 -2.06 -6.11
N THR A 5 -7.70 -1.53 -6.57
CA THR A 5 -9.02 -2.14 -6.48
C THR A 5 -9.19 -3.40 -7.33
N VAL A 6 -8.45 -3.56 -8.44
CA VAL A 6 -8.46 -4.80 -9.24
C VAL A 6 -7.89 -5.97 -8.43
N LEU A 7 -6.86 -5.73 -7.61
CA LEU A 7 -6.33 -6.78 -6.75
C LEU A 7 -7.19 -7.00 -5.50
N VAL A 8 -7.84 -5.97 -4.97
CA VAL A 8 -8.84 -6.16 -3.90
C VAL A 8 -10.01 -7.03 -4.39
N ASN A 9 -10.40 -6.90 -5.66
CA ASN A 9 -11.41 -7.76 -6.29
C ASN A 9 -11.02 -9.25 -6.33
N LEU A 10 -9.73 -9.61 -6.20
CA LEU A 10 -9.32 -11.01 -6.05
C LEU A 10 -9.78 -11.62 -4.73
N PHE A 11 -9.98 -10.79 -3.70
CA PHE A 11 -10.39 -11.24 -2.36
C PHE A 11 -11.86 -10.99 -2.07
N THR A 12 -12.41 -9.88 -2.59
CA THR A 12 -13.81 -9.53 -2.38
C THR A 12 -14.24 -8.64 -3.53
N SER A 13 -15.24 -9.06 -4.30
CA SER A 13 -15.79 -8.20 -5.34
C SER A 13 -16.70 -7.13 -4.75
N LYS A 14 -16.91 -6.00 -5.46
CA LYS A 14 -17.89 -4.99 -5.07
C LYS A 14 -19.28 -5.58 -4.79
N LYS A 15 -19.73 -6.51 -5.64
CA LYS A 15 -21.03 -7.17 -5.49
C LYS A 15 -21.08 -7.97 -4.18
N GLU A 16 -20.09 -8.83 -3.97
CA GLU A 16 -19.99 -9.63 -2.75
C GLU A 16 -19.90 -8.76 -1.49
N TYR A 17 -19.17 -7.65 -1.55
CA TYR A 17 -19.08 -6.67 -0.46
C TYR A 17 -20.45 -6.08 -0.11
N VAL A 18 -21.17 -5.58 -1.12
CA VAL A 18 -22.50 -4.98 -0.94
C VAL A 18 -23.52 -6.02 -0.45
N ASP A 19 -23.47 -7.25 -0.98
CA ASP A 19 -24.37 -8.34 -0.57
C ASP A 19 -24.10 -8.75 0.89
N LYS A 20 -22.84 -8.85 1.31
CA LYS A 20 -22.47 -9.10 2.71
C LYS A 20 -22.89 -7.98 3.66
N ALA A 21 -22.88 -6.72 3.20
CA ALA A 21 -23.26 -5.58 4.02
C ALA A 21 -24.74 -5.59 4.45
N VAL A 22 -25.58 -6.38 3.77
CA VAL A 22 -27.02 -6.49 4.03
C VAL A 22 -27.50 -7.89 4.38
N SER A 23 -26.62 -8.88 4.45
CA SER A 23 -27.00 -10.29 4.60
C SER A 23 -27.73 -10.61 5.90
N SER A 24 -27.60 -9.76 6.92
CA SER A 24 -28.27 -9.91 8.22
C SER A 24 -29.53 -9.05 8.37
N LEU A 25 -29.91 -8.30 7.34
CA LEU A 25 -31.04 -7.36 7.39
C LEU A 25 -32.26 -7.95 6.71
N THR A 26 -33.44 -7.69 7.28
CA THR A 26 -34.74 -8.15 6.75
C THR A 26 -35.65 -7.00 6.32
N ASP A 27 -35.46 -5.81 6.90
CA ASP A 27 -36.23 -4.61 6.55
C ASP A 27 -35.80 -4.01 5.19
N PRO A 28 -36.72 -3.87 4.22
CA PRO A 28 -36.42 -3.32 2.90
C PRO A 28 -35.80 -1.91 2.93
N GLU A 29 -36.23 -1.03 3.84
CA GLU A 29 -35.72 0.34 3.91
C GLU A 29 -34.26 0.36 4.41
N GLU A 30 -33.96 -0.38 5.47
CA GLU A 30 -32.59 -0.53 5.97
C GLU A 30 -31.64 -1.18 4.96
N ILE A 31 -32.11 -2.20 4.22
CA ILE A 31 -31.33 -2.86 3.16
C ILE A 31 -30.90 -1.84 2.11
N GLU A 32 -31.84 -1.03 1.60
CA GLU A 32 -31.55 -0.05 0.56
C GLU A 32 -30.56 1.03 1.06
N LYS A 33 -30.74 1.49 2.30
CA LYS A 33 -29.83 2.47 2.93
C LYS A 33 -28.41 1.90 3.06
N LYS A 34 -28.26 0.66 3.52
CA LYS A 34 -26.94 0.00 3.69
C LYS A 34 -26.27 -0.31 2.36
N LYS A 35 -27.03 -0.76 1.34
CA LYS A 35 -26.50 -0.92 -0.04
C LYS A 35 -25.93 0.37 -0.60
N ARG A 36 -26.64 1.50 -0.41
CA ARG A 36 -26.16 2.82 -0.84
C ARG A 36 -24.88 3.23 -0.13
N LEU A 37 -24.78 3.03 1.18
CA LEU A 37 -23.57 3.34 1.95
C LEU A 37 -22.38 2.48 1.53
N ALA A 38 -22.57 1.16 1.42
CA ALA A 38 -21.53 0.23 0.99
C ALA A 38 -21.03 0.55 -0.44
N THR A 39 -21.95 0.85 -1.36
CA THR A 39 -21.62 1.24 -2.73
C THR A 39 -20.84 2.54 -2.78
N ARG A 40 -21.26 3.56 -2.01
CA ARG A 40 -20.55 4.84 -1.91
C ARG A 40 -19.14 4.66 -1.35
N PHE A 41 -19.01 3.86 -0.30
CA PHE A 41 -17.72 3.56 0.30
C PHE A 41 -16.77 2.88 -0.69
N TRP A 42 -17.25 1.84 -1.39
CA TRP A 42 -16.47 1.17 -2.43
C TRP A 42 -16.03 2.14 -3.52
N ASN A 43 -16.95 2.95 -4.05
CA ASN A 43 -16.65 3.93 -5.09
C ASN A 43 -15.66 5.00 -4.63
N ALA A 44 -15.69 5.37 -3.35
CA ALA A 44 -14.72 6.32 -2.79
C ALA A 44 -13.30 5.73 -2.77
N LEU A 45 -13.15 4.44 -2.44
CA LEU A 45 -11.86 3.74 -2.53
C LEU A 45 -11.39 3.61 -3.99
N ASP A 46 -12.30 3.23 -4.88
CA ASP A 46 -12.00 3.02 -6.31
C ASP A 46 -11.61 4.32 -7.03
N SER A 47 -12.29 5.43 -6.74
CA SER A 47 -11.97 6.74 -7.31
C SER A 47 -10.66 7.34 -6.79
N ASN A 48 -10.15 6.86 -5.65
CA ASN A 48 -8.91 7.35 -5.03
C ASN A 48 -7.76 6.34 -5.12
N ASP A 49 -7.93 5.26 -5.88
CA ASP A 49 -6.97 4.16 -5.93
C ASP A 49 -5.58 4.60 -6.41
N ILE A 50 -5.55 5.48 -7.41
CA ILE A 50 -4.33 6.05 -7.97
C ILE A 50 -3.58 6.88 -6.92
N TRP A 51 -4.29 7.61 -6.07
CA TRP A 51 -3.67 8.40 -5.01
C TRP A 51 -3.03 7.50 -3.95
N MET A 52 -3.71 6.42 -3.56
CA MET A 52 -3.16 5.42 -2.64
C MET A 52 -1.88 4.79 -3.21
N PHE A 53 -1.88 4.48 -4.51
CA PHE A 53 -0.71 3.96 -5.21
C PHE A 53 0.44 4.97 -5.28
N LEU A 54 0.17 6.22 -5.65
CA LEU A 54 1.18 7.29 -5.74
C LEU A 54 1.79 7.61 -4.37
N ILE A 55 1.00 7.63 -3.30
CA ILE A 55 1.49 7.84 -1.93
C ILE A 55 2.47 6.72 -1.55
N MET A 56 2.12 5.47 -1.85
CA MET A 56 3.01 4.32 -1.61
C MET A 56 4.30 4.46 -2.40
N LEU A 57 4.24 4.76 -3.71
CA LEU A 57 5.43 4.95 -4.53
C LEU A 57 6.34 6.03 -3.96
N PHE A 58 5.77 7.17 -3.56
CA PHE A 58 6.52 8.30 -3.02
C PHE A 58 7.24 7.92 -1.71
N ILE A 59 6.50 7.37 -0.74
CA ILE A 59 7.06 6.98 0.56
C ILE A 59 8.15 5.92 0.41
N THR A 60 7.87 4.87 -0.36
CA THR A 60 8.82 3.76 -0.54
C THR A 60 10.08 4.25 -1.26
N THR A 61 9.94 5.10 -2.28
CA THR A 61 11.09 5.69 -2.97
C THR A 61 11.92 6.56 -2.03
N LEU A 62 11.29 7.40 -1.19
CA LEU A 62 12.01 8.23 -0.23
C LEU A 62 12.79 7.39 0.81
N VAL A 63 12.19 6.32 1.32
CA VAL A 63 12.84 5.42 2.27
C VAL A 63 14.02 4.70 1.62
N CYS A 64 13.83 4.17 0.39
CA CYS A 64 14.91 3.54 -0.36
C CYS A 64 16.02 4.53 -0.69
N TRP A 65 15.68 5.73 -1.19
CA TRP A 65 16.64 6.79 -1.47
C TRP A 65 17.45 7.13 -0.21
N TYR A 66 16.78 7.31 0.93
CA TYR A 66 17.43 7.61 2.20
C TYR A 66 18.38 6.48 2.64
N TYR A 67 17.96 5.23 2.51
CA TYR A 67 18.83 4.09 2.78
C TYR A 67 20.04 4.08 1.86
N TYR A 68 19.85 4.04 0.54
CA TYR A 68 20.92 3.84 -0.43
C TYR A 68 21.91 5.01 -0.51
N ILE A 69 21.48 6.25 -0.22
CA ILE A 69 22.32 7.44 -0.37
C ILE A 69 22.78 8.00 1.00
N PRO A 70 21.98 8.82 1.72
CA PRO A 70 22.49 9.54 2.89
C PRO A 70 22.81 8.60 4.06
N TYR A 71 22.07 7.51 4.26
CA TYR A 71 22.35 6.58 5.35
C TYR A 71 23.66 5.81 5.12
N ASN A 72 23.84 5.21 3.94
CA ASN A 72 25.02 4.39 3.63
C ASN A 72 26.28 5.18 3.24
N ARG A 73 26.20 6.50 3.06
CA ARG A 73 27.38 7.38 2.90
C ARG A 73 28.10 7.70 4.22
N LYS A 74 27.48 7.43 5.37
CA LYS A 74 28.09 7.65 6.68
C LYS A 74 29.09 6.54 7.02
N ALA A 75 30.16 6.89 7.74
CA ALA A 75 31.19 5.96 8.17
C ALA A 75 30.60 4.82 9.03
N GLY A 76 31.12 3.60 8.85
CA GLY A 76 30.72 2.42 9.61
C GLY A 76 29.35 1.83 9.25
N ARG A 77 28.77 2.20 8.09
CA ARG A 77 27.44 1.72 7.67
C ARG A 77 27.43 0.94 6.36
N HIS A 78 28.59 0.60 5.81
CA HIS A 78 28.69 -0.03 4.51
C HIS A 78 28.30 -1.52 4.54
N TYR A 79 27.59 -1.96 3.51
CA TYR A 79 27.31 -3.38 3.23
C TYR A 79 26.60 -4.18 4.35
N HIS A 80 25.72 -3.56 5.14
CA HIS A 80 24.94 -4.27 6.16
C HIS A 80 23.60 -4.82 5.62
N PRO A 81 23.45 -6.15 5.47
CA PRO A 81 22.21 -6.77 4.98
C PRO A 81 21.04 -6.56 5.94
N LEU A 82 21.28 -6.59 7.25
CA LEU A 82 20.24 -6.35 8.26
C LEU A 82 19.64 -4.96 8.12
N HIS A 83 20.45 -3.93 7.89
CA HIS A 83 19.96 -2.58 7.66
C HIS A 83 19.10 -2.51 6.39
N CYS A 84 19.51 -3.19 5.32
CA CYS A 84 18.71 -3.27 4.10
C CYS A 84 17.31 -3.85 4.39
N ALA A 85 17.24 -4.97 5.11
CA ALA A 85 15.99 -5.62 5.48
C ALA A 85 15.11 -4.71 6.37
N LEU A 86 15.70 -4.04 7.36
CA LEU A 86 14.99 -3.12 8.25
C LEU A 86 14.42 -1.91 7.51
N PHE A 87 15.18 -1.31 6.59
CA PHE A 87 14.68 -0.20 5.77
C PHE A 87 13.61 -0.66 4.77
N GLY A 88 13.75 -1.85 4.19
CA GLY A 88 12.72 -2.46 3.35
C GLY A 88 11.42 -2.70 4.12
N LEU A 89 11.49 -3.32 5.30
CA LEU A 89 10.34 -3.51 6.18
C LEU A 89 9.73 -2.17 6.61
N GLY A 90 10.57 -1.20 6.96
CA GLY A 90 10.14 0.16 7.29
C GLY A 90 9.35 0.82 6.15
N ALA A 91 9.80 0.68 4.91
CA ALA A 91 9.10 1.21 3.73
C ALA A 91 7.71 0.58 3.57
N VAL A 92 7.61 -0.75 3.71
CA VAL A 92 6.35 -1.49 3.63
C VAL A 92 5.39 -1.04 4.72
N LEU A 93 5.84 -1.01 5.99
CA LEU A 93 4.99 -0.59 7.12
C LEU A 93 4.55 0.87 7.00
N LEU A 94 5.46 1.79 6.67
CA LEU A 94 5.13 3.21 6.51
C LEU A 94 4.14 3.44 5.37
N SER A 95 4.32 2.76 4.23
CA SER A 95 3.36 2.84 3.12
C SER A 95 1.97 2.29 3.52
N GLY A 96 1.91 1.20 4.28
CA GLY A 96 0.66 0.63 4.77
C GLY A 96 -0.06 1.57 5.74
N ILE A 97 0.66 2.15 6.70
CA ILE A 97 0.14 3.15 7.64
C ILE A 97 -0.35 4.39 6.90
N ALA A 98 0.42 4.91 5.94
CA ALA A 98 0.01 6.08 5.16
C ALA A 98 -1.27 5.81 4.35
N THR A 99 -1.39 4.62 3.75
CA THR A 99 -2.60 4.18 3.05
C THR A 99 -3.79 4.13 4.00
N TYR A 100 -3.60 3.56 5.19
CA TYR A 100 -4.63 3.48 6.22
C TYR A 100 -5.13 4.87 6.63
N LEU A 101 -4.20 5.78 6.94
CA LEU A 101 -4.52 7.17 7.31
C LEU A 101 -5.23 7.92 6.18
N PHE A 102 -4.83 7.68 4.93
CA PHE A 102 -5.48 8.26 3.77
C PHE A 102 -6.92 7.74 3.60
N CYS A 103 -7.15 6.43 3.77
CA CYS A 103 -8.49 5.83 3.75
C CYS A 103 -9.41 6.40 4.84
N LEU A 104 -8.88 6.69 6.05
CA LEU A 104 -9.64 7.37 7.10
C LEU A 104 -10.08 8.78 6.68
N GLY A 105 -9.24 9.49 5.94
CA GLY A 105 -9.53 10.84 5.46
C GLY A 105 -10.61 10.89 4.37
N ILE A 106 -10.68 9.87 3.50
CA ILE A 106 -11.66 9.79 2.41
C ILE A 106 -13.07 9.49 2.93
N VAL A 107 -13.18 8.73 4.02
CA VAL A 107 -14.46 8.14 4.43
C VAL A 107 -14.91 8.66 5.79
N LYS A 108 -15.72 9.72 5.76
CA LYS A 108 -16.28 10.35 6.96
C LYS A 108 -17.50 9.64 7.58
N VAL A 109 -18.19 8.74 6.84
CA VAL A 109 -19.58 8.36 7.20
C VAL A 109 -19.84 6.83 7.28
N SER A 110 -18.94 5.98 6.79
CA SER A 110 -19.17 4.53 6.73
C SER A 110 -17.86 3.77 6.69
N TYR A 111 -17.16 3.71 7.81
CA TYR A 111 -15.85 3.07 7.90
C TYR A 111 -15.98 1.56 8.03
N ASP A 112 -15.61 0.82 6.99
CA ASP A 112 -15.46 -0.64 7.06
C ASP A 112 -13.99 -1.02 7.16
N THR A 113 -13.56 -1.30 8.40
CA THR A 113 -12.19 -1.66 8.72
C THR A 113 -11.70 -2.87 7.93
N SER A 114 -12.56 -3.85 7.66
CA SER A 114 -12.16 -5.09 6.97
C SER A 114 -11.73 -4.82 5.53
N LEU A 115 -12.50 -4.01 4.81
CA LEU A 115 -12.15 -3.63 3.45
C LEU A 115 -10.91 -2.73 3.42
N VAL A 116 -10.78 -1.77 4.34
CA VAL A 116 -9.60 -0.90 4.44
C VAL A 116 -8.33 -1.72 4.69
N MET A 117 -8.39 -2.70 5.58
CA MET A 117 -7.23 -3.56 5.86
C MET A 117 -6.80 -4.37 4.63
N LYS A 118 -7.74 -4.85 3.82
CA LYS A 118 -7.42 -5.50 2.53
C LYS A 118 -6.73 -4.55 1.56
N VAL A 119 -7.22 -3.32 1.44
CA VAL A 119 -6.59 -2.27 0.61
C VAL A 119 -5.17 -1.99 1.08
N CYS A 120 -4.97 -1.80 2.40
CA CYS A 120 -3.66 -1.55 2.99
C CYS A 120 -2.70 -2.72 2.78
N PHE A 121 -3.19 -3.96 2.91
CA PHE A 121 -2.41 -5.16 2.65
C PHE A 121 -1.94 -5.25 1.19
N MET A 122 -2.83 -4.98 0.23
CA MET A 122 -2.45 -4.95 -1.19
C MET A 122 -1.43 -3.86 -1.48
N ASN A 123 -1.58 -2.68 -0.86
CA ASN A 123 -0.61 -1.60 -1.06
C ASN A 123 0.76 -1.92 -0.41
N ALA A 124 0.77 -2.67 0.71
CA ALA A 124 1.99 -3.18 1.32
C ALA A 124 2.71 -4.18 0.41
N ILE A 125 1.99 -5.06 -0.30
CA ILE A 125 2.57 -5.95 -1.30
C ILE A 125 3.18 -5.15 -2.46
N TYR A 126 2.47 -4.13 -2.97
CA TYR A 126 3.02 -3.26 -4.01
C TYR A 126 4.27 -2.52 -3.55
N SER A 127 4.27 -2.03 -2.30
CA SER A 127 5.44 -1.41 -1.68
C SER A 127 6.63 -2.37 -1.64
N LEU A 128 6.42 -3.63 -1.27
CA LEU A 128 7.46 -4.65 -1.27
C LEU A 128 8.04 -4.89 -2.68
N LEU A 129 7.18 -5.02 -3.69
CA LEU A 129 7.61 -5.11 -5.09
C LEU A 129 8.41 -3.86 -5.52
N TRP A 130 7.97 -2.68 -5.10
CA TRP A 130 8.66 -1.43 -5.41
C TRP A 130 10.00 -1.31 -4.70
N VAL A 131 10.16 -1.84 -3.48
CA VAL A 131 11.45 -1.95 -2.80
C VAL A 131 12.43 -2.78 -3.63
N PHE A 132 11.98 -3.89 -4.25
CA PHE A 132 12.83 -4.68 -5.15
C PHE A 132 13.27 -3.87 -6.38
N VAL A 133 12.35 -3.14 -7.01
CA VAL A 133 12.65 -2.26 -8.16
C VAL A 133 13.64 -1.17 -7.77
N CYS A 134 13.39 -0.45 -6.67
CA CYS A 134 14.31 0.58 -6.17
C CYS A 134 15.69 -0.02 -5.87
N SER A 135 15.73 -1.18 -5.22
CA SER A 135 16.97 -1.87 -4.90
C SER A 135 17.76 -2.24 -6.16
N PHE A 136 17.09 -2.77 -7.18
CA PHE A 136 17.69 -3.03 -8.47
C PHE A 136 18.28 -1.75 -9.08
N ILE A 137 17.51 -0.66 -9.12
CA ILE A 137 17.96 0.61 -9.69
C ILE A 137 19.19 1.15 -8.94
N PHE A 138 19.14 1.26 -7.62
CA PHE A 138 20.24 1.81 -6.84
C PHE A 138 21.50 0.93 -6.87
N CYS A 139 21.36 -0.40 -6.90
CA CYS A 139 22.51 -1.31 -6.92
C CYS A 139 23.29 -1.26 -8.25
N ASN A 140 22.61 -1.00 -9.35
CA ASN A 140 23.16 -1.04 -10.71
C ASN A 140 23.50 0.33 -11.28
N TYR A 141 22.72 1.38 -10.97
CA TYR A 141 22.83 2.69 -11.60
C TYR A 141 23.28 3.81 -10.65
N SER A 142 23.52 3.53 -9.37
CA SER A 142 23.97 4.53 -8.39
C SER A 142 25.31 4.16 -7.74
N SER A 143 26.10 5.19 -7.42
CA SER A 143 27.25 5.09 -6.52
C SER A 143 26.76 4.98 -5.07
N THR A 144 26.41 3.76 -4.67
CA THR A 144 26.00 3.42 -3.30
C THR A 144 26.98 2.48 -2.62
N ASN A 145 27.21 2.72 -1.33
CA ASN A 145 27.95 1.83 -0.42
C ASN A 145 27.00 0.91 0.37
N ALA A 146 25.72 0.91 0.02
CA ALA A 146 24.74 0.00 0.60
C ALA A 146 25.02 -1.44 0.18
N TYR A 147 24.40 -2.36 0.91
CA TYR A 147 24.41 -3.76 0.54
C TYR A 147 23.67 -3.98 -0.78
N ARG A 148 24.29 -4.71 -1.72
CA ARG A 148 23.82 -4.80 -3.10
C ARG A 148 23.21 -6.15 -3.42
N TRP A 149 21.97 -6.39 -3.01
CA TRP A 149 21.27 -7.65 -3.28
C TRP A 149 21.05 -7.95 -4.76
N PHE A 150 20.81 -6.92 -5.57
CA PHE A 150 20.38 -7.08 -6.97
C PHE A 150 21.36 -6.50 -8.00
N LYS A 151 22.66 -6.44 -7.66
CA LYS A 151 23.67 -5.99 -8.63
C LYS A 151 23.89 -7.08 -9.68
N ILE A 152 23.70 -6.73 -10.95
CA ILE A 152 24.15 -7.53 -12.09
C ILE A 152 25.66 -7.32 -12.24
N ARG A 153 26.41 -8.41 -12.35
CA ARG A 153 27.88 -8.38 -12.51
C ARG A 153 28.28 -7.72 -13.82
#